data_AF-A0A3C1X9N1-F1
#
_entry.id   AF-A0A3C1X9N1-F1
#
_cell.length_a   1.000
_cell.length_b   1.000
_cell.length_c   1.000
_cell.angle_alpha   90.00
_cell.angle_beta   90.00
_cell.angle_gamma   90.00
#
_symmetry.space_group_name_H-M   'P 1'
#
loop_
_entity.id
_entity.type
_entity.pdbx_description
1 polymer ?
#
loop_
_entity_poly.entity_id
_entity_poly.type
_entity_poly.pdbx_seq_one_letter_code
_entity_poly.pdbx_strand_id
1 'polypeptide(L)'
;KAGYPDHFAWQDGHKYFDAASTPDQPVWFMVDIRLTQIFRTPVTRSSLLLEPDCRDMLLLKKGSRLSIQPVTESEWQAVHRIAN
;
A
#
# COMPACT_ATOMS: atom_id res chain seq x y z
N LYS A 1 -6.47 12.19 -2.10
CA LYS A 1 -7.71 12.23 -2.92
C LYS A 1 -8.25 10.80 -3.06
N ALA A 2 -9.53 10.60 -3.41
CA ALA A 2 -10.03 9.28 -3.79
C ALA A 2 -9.34 8.78 -5.08
N GLY A 3 -9.58 7.53 -5.48
CA GLY A 3 -8.99 6.95 -6.69
C GLY A 3 -9.38 7.70 -7.96
N TYR A 4 -8.40 7.96 -8.81
CA TYR A 4 -8.59 8.59 -10.13
C TYR A 4 -7.63 7.96 -11.16
N PRO A 5 -7.92 8.06 -12.47
CA PRO A 5 -7.09 7.43 -13.50
C PRO A 5 -5.61 7.82 -13.43
N ASP A 6 -4.73 6.82 -13.51
CA ASP A 6 -3.29 7.03 -13.55
C ASP A 6 -2.85 7.42 -14.96
N HIS A 7 -2.64 8.73 -15.16
CA HIS A 7 -2.23 9.28 -16.45
C HIS A 7 -0.80 8.89 -16.86
N PHE A 8 0.04 8.38 -15.95
CA PHE A 8 1.35 7.84 -16.31
C PHE A 8 1.26 6.54 -17.11
N ALA A 9 0.14 5.81 -17.00
CA ALA A 9 -0.10 4.63 -17.81
C ALA A 9 -0.25 4.95 -19.31
N TRP A 10 -0.53 6.20 -19.67
CA TRP A 10 -0.72 6.61 -21.07
C TRP A 10 0.52 7.28 -21.69
N GLN A 11 1.57 7.50 -20.89
CA GLN A 11 2.77 8.20 -21.32
C GLN A 11 3.75 7.22 -21.96
N ASP A 12 3.93 7.32 -23.27
CA ASP A 12 4.91 6.50 -23.99
C ASP A 12 6.33 6.70 -23.41
N GLY A 13 7.06 5.61 -23.29
CA GLY A 13 8.38 5.56 -22.64
C GLY A 13 8.37 5.61 -21.11
N HIS A 14 7.23 5.81 -20.45
CA HIS A 14 7.15 5.73 -19.00
C HIS A 14 7.26 4.28 -18.50
N LYS A 15 7.88 4.05 -17.34
CA LYS A 15 8.10 2.71 -16.76
C LYS A 15 6.81 1.89 -16.59
N TYR A 16 5.70 2.57 -16.33
CA TYR A 16 4.39 1.96 -16.12
C TYR A 16 3.41 2.22 -17.29
N PHE A 17 3.94 2.56 -18.46
CA PHE A 17 3.12 2.68 -19.68
C PHE A 17 2.37 1.38 -19.97
N ASP A 18 1.11 1.52 -20.36
CA ASP A 18 0.22 0.44 -20.76
C ASP A 18 -0.64 0.90 -21.94
N ALA A 19 -0.32 0.39 -23.13
CA ALA A 19 -1.03 0.74 -24.37
C ALA A 19 -2.52 0.33 -24.37
N ALA A 20 -2.95 -0.56 -23.47
CA ALA A 20 -4.36 -0.95 -23.34
C ALA A 20 -5.17 0.02 -22.45
N SER A 21 -4.50 0.83 -21.63
CA SER A 21 -5.15 1.86 -20.80
C SER A 21 -5.32 3.13 -21.62
N THR A 22 -6.53 3.69 -21.69
CA THR A 22 -6.80 4.95 -22.41
C THR A 22 -7.53 5.95 -21.52
N PRO A 23 -7.58 7.25 -21.86
CA PRO A 23 -8.34 8.23 -21.09
C PRO A 23 -9.84 7.89 -20.98
N ASP A 24 -10.44 7.35 -22.04
CA ASP A 24 -11.86 6.97 -22.05
C ASP A 24 -12.11 5.60 -21.40
N GLN A 25 -11.08 4.74 -21.34
CA GLN A 25 -11.12 3.41 -20.72
C GLN A 25 -9.87 3.18 -19.84
N PRO A 26 -9.80 3.81 -18.66
CA PRO A 26 -8.65 3.69 -17.77
C PRO A 26 -8.59 2.32 -17.09
N VAL A 27 -7.44 1.66 -17.16
CA VAL A 27 -7.19 0.39 -16.44
C VAL A 27 -6.59 0.66 -15.05
N TRP A 28 -5.70 1.64 -14.95
CA TRP A 28 -4.93 1.94 -13.75
C TRP A 28 -5.46 3.17 -13.03
N PHE A 29 -5.47 3.12 -11.70
CA PHE A 29 -5.92 4.19 -10.84
C PHE A 29 -4.86 4.46 -9.77
N MET A 30 -4.74 5.73 -9.38
CA MET A 30 -3.85 6.18 -8.33
C MET A 30 -4.56 7.12 -7.36
N VAL A 31 -3.89 7.43 -6.26
CA VAL A 31 -4.37 8.32 -5.21
C VAL A 31 -3.27 9.29 -4.80
N ASP A 32 -3.68 10.49 -4.41
CA ASP A 32 -2.79 11.44 -3.75
C ASP A 32 -2.73 11.14 -2.25
N ILE A 33 -1.53 10.87 -1.75
CA ILE A 33 -1.23 10.75 -0.32
C ILE A 33 -0.51 12.00 0.19
N ARG A 34 -0.58 12.23 1.49
CA ARG A 34 0.20 13.27 2.18
C ARG A 34 0.87 12.69 3.41
N LEU A 35 2.04 13.19 3.74
CA LEU A 35 2.71 12.83 4.98
C LEU A 35 1.88 13.29 6.18
N THR A 36 1.68 12.41 7.15
CA THR A 36 0.96 12.71 8.40
C THR A 36 1.87 12.59 9.62
N GLN A 37 2.66 11.51 9.70
CA GLN A 37 3.54 11.21 10.80
C GLN A 37 4.78 10.45 10.30
N ILE A 38 5.91 10.68 10.96
CA ILE A 38 7.14 9.90 10.77
C ILE A 38 7.37 9.09 12.05
N PHE A 39 7.58 7.79 11.91
CA PHE A 39 7.93 6.92 13.03
C PHE A 39 9.40 7.06 13.40
N ARG A 40 9.71 7.04 14.70
CA ARG A 40 11.08 7.08 15.22
C ARG A 40 11.77 5.74 15.03
N THR A 41 11.03 4.65 15.25
CA THR A 41 11.50 3.28 15.08
C THR A 41 10.86 2.68 13.83
N PRO A 42 11.64 2.17 12.87
CA PRO A 42 11.09 1.46 11.72
C PRO A 42 10.34 0.20 12.14
N VAL A 43 9.09 0.05 11.67
CA VAL A 43 8.32 -1.18 11.86
C VAL A 43 8.81 -2.21 10.85
N THR A 44 9.49 -3.25 11.34
CA THR A 44 10.05 -4.30 10.48
C THR A 44 9.06 -5.44 10.28
N ARG A 45 9.26 -6.24 9.22
CA ARG A 45 8.46 -7.45 9.02
C ARG A 45 8.63 -8.44 10.18
N SER A 46 9.82 -8.52 10.78
CA SER A 46 10.08 -9.38 11.93
C SER A 46 9.32 -8.94 13.18
N SER A 47 9.24 -7.62 13.47
CA SER A 47 8.42 -7.13 14.59
C SER A 47 6.94 -7.41 14.40
N LEU A 48 6.42 -7.28 13.17
CA LEU A 48 5.03 -7.61 12.87
C LEU A 48 4.72 -9.10 13.06
N LEU A 49 5.68 -9.99 12.76
CA LEU A 49 5.52 -11.43 12.99
C LEU A 49 5.46 -11.81 14.47
N LEU A 50 6.07 -11.00 15.35
CA LEU A 50 6.06 -11.23 16.79
C LEU A 50 4.84 -10.62 17.49
N GLU A 51 4.12 -9.73 16.82
CA GLU A 51 2.96 -9.03 17.37
C GLU A 51 1.67 -9.86 17.18
N PRO A 52 1.00 -10.29 18.28
CA PRO A 52 -0.17 -11.16 18.19
C PRO A 52 -1.32 -10.56 17.37
N ASP A 53 -1.54 -9.25 17.47
CA ASP A 53 -2.60 -8.53 16.75
C ASP A 53 -2.37 -8.49 15.22
N CYS A 54 -1.13 -8.78 14.76
CA CYS A 54 -0.78 -8.82 13.35
C CYS A 54 -0.79 -10.23 12.76
N ARG A 55 -1.13 -11.27 13.54
CA ARG A 55 -1.03 -12.68 13.10
C ARG A 55 -1.76 -12.95 11.77
N ASP A 56 -2.93 -12.35 11.60
CA ASP A 56 -3.81 -12.58 10.45
C ASP A 56 -3.66 -11.50 9.34
N MET A 57 -2.72 -10.56 9.53
CA MET A 57 -2.46 -9.46 8.60
C MET A 57 -2.09 -9.98 7.21
N LEU A 58 -2.76 -9.44 6.19
CA LEU A 58 -2.57 -9.86 4.78
C LEU A 58 -1.11 -9.77 4.32
N LEU A 59 -0.36 -8.81 4.87
CA LEU A 59 1.05 -8.58 4.57
C LEU A 59 1.92 -9.79 4.94
N LEU A 60 1.53 -10.52 5.99
CA LEU A 60 2.30 -11.64 6.53
C LEU A 60 1.91 -12.98 5.91
N LYS A 61 0.80 -13.03 5.15
CA LYS A 61 0.35 -14.27 4.49
C LYS A 61 1.39 -14.75 3.48
N LYS A 62 1.75 -16.03 3.59
CA LYS A 62 2.71 -16.67 2.70
C LYS A 62 2.27 -16.54 1.24
N GLY A 63 3.16 -16.03 0.39
CA GLY A 63 2.90 -15.87 -1.04
C GLY A 63 2.09 -14.63 -1.41
N SER A 64 1.68 -13.80 -0.45
CA SER A 64 1.03 -12.52 -0.74
C SER A 64 1.95 -11.64 -1.60
N ARG A 65 1.42 -11.15 -2.72
CA ARG A 65 2.08 -10.21 -3.64
C ARG A 65 1.28 -8.92 -3.85
N LEU A 66 0.31 -8.66 -2.96
CA LEU A 66 -0.51 -7.46 -3.00
C LEU A 66 0.32 -6.25 -2.56
N SER A 67 0.38 -5.20 -3.37
CA SER A 67 1.07 -3.95 -3.03
C SER A 67 0.19 -2.97 -2.23
N ILE A 68 -1.13 -3.09 -2.35
CA ILE A 68 -2.13 -2.31 -1.62
C ILE A 68 -3.04 -3.30 -0.91
N GLN A 69 -3.23 -3.11 0.39
CA GLN A 69 -3.94 -4.07 1.24
C GLN A 69 -4.76 -3.32 2.29
N PRO A 70 -5.95 -3.82 2.66
CA PRO A 70 -6.64 -3.33 3.83
C PRO A 70 -5.87 -3.70 5.10
N VAL A 71 -6.04 -2.88 6.14
CA VAL A 71 -5.50 -3.08 7.48
C VAL A 71 -6.66 -2.96 8.45
N THR A 72 -6.77 -3.88 9.40
CA THR A 72 -7.80 -3.82 10.45
C THR A 72 -7.42 -2.80 11.53
N GLU A 73 -8.37 -2.36 12.33
CA GLU A 73 -8.08 -1.40 13.42
C GLU A 73 -7.05 -1.96 14.42
N SER A 74 -7.14 -3.25 14.78
CA SER A 74 -6.17 -3.87 15.70
C SER A 74 -4.75 -3.90 15.10
N GLU A 75 -4.62 -4.23 13.82
CA GLU A 75 -3.34 -4.21 13.11
C GLU A 75 -2.78 -2.78 13.00
N TRP A 76 -3.65 -1.79 12.76
CA TRP A 76 -3.27 -0.39 12.71
C TRP A 76 -2.68 0.07 14.06
N GLN A 77 -3.39 -0.20 15.15
CA GLN A 77 -2.93 0.15 16.49
C GLN A 77 -1.62 -0.59 16.86
N ALA A 78 -1.50 -1.85 16.46
CA ALA A 78 -0.27 -2.63 16.63
C ALA A 78 0.94 -1.98 15.95
N VAL A 79 0.80 -1.54 14.69
CA VAL A 79 1.87 -0.83 13.96
C VAL A 79 2.30 0.42 14.73
N HIS A 80 1.34 1.20 15.24
CA HIS A 80 1.64 2.40 16.03
C HIS A 80 2.33 2.07 17.37
N ARG A 81 1.98 0.97 18.04
CA ARG A 81 2.66 0.53 19.27
C ARG A 81 4.11 0.13 19.01
N ILE A 82 4.38 -0.62 17.94
CA ILE A 82 5.74 -1.06 17.57
C ILE A 82 6.62 0.13 17.17
N ALA A 83 6.03 1.11 16.50
CA ALA A 83 6.73 2.28 15.97
C ALA A 83 7.16 3.32 17.02
N ASN A 84 6.55 3.26 18.21
CA ASN A 84 6.73 4.23 19.30
C ASN A 84 7.88 3.87 20.24
#